data_AF-A0A952U2V3-F1
#
_entry.id   AF-A0A952U2V3-F1
#
_cell.length_a   1.000
_cell.length_b   1.000
_cell.length_c   1.000
_cell.angle_alpha   90.00
_cell.angle_beta   90.00
_cell.angle_gamma   90.00
#
_symmetry.space_group_name_H-M   'P 1'
#
loop_
_entity.id
_entity.type
_entity.pdbx_description
1 polymer ?
#
loop_
_entity_poly.entity_id
_entity_poly.type
_entity_poly.pdbx_seq_one_letter_code
_entity_poly.pdbx_strand_id
1 'polypeptide(L)'
;MVFIPSYSEMLFVLDEIMRKHQATLMTEFKISPHHSSALAHTMDTEIKSIAPIHRQNFEASIAPVTFADLQTQHFTVTGFREIAELLNRKALEATPDSDRISIFTASAQLNLENYYYFVFLKESLFRGLRQALMKSHSDFALLRISQFFLNSEVRSLRNAFSHATWTANTASSSNSFKYWDGDKVFEMTDERWTFLRNLAHTVSHVVVHNL
;
A
#
# COMPACT_ATOMS: atom_id res chain seq x y z
N MET A 1 -10.49 0.25 -26.11
CA MET A 1 -9.59 1.34 -25.70
C MET A 1 -9.57 1.33 -24.18
N VAL A 2 -8.45 0.99 -23.55
CA VAL A 2 -8.33 0.99 -22.09
C VAL A 2 -8.08 2.43 -21.66
N PHE A 3 -8.99 3.00 -20.87
CA PHE A 3 -8.81 4.32 -20.30
C PHE A 3 -7.77 4.22 -19.19
N ILE A 4 -6.64 4.90 -19.34
CA ILE A 4 -5.63 5.03 -18.30
C ILE A 4 -5.85 6.41 -17.66
N PRO A 5 -6.28 6.49 -16.39
CA PRO A 5 -6.50 7.78 -15.74
C PRO A 5 -5.20 8.57 -15.67
N SER A 6 -5.27 9.89 -15.83
CA SER A 6 -4.16 10.78 -15.56
C SER A 6 -3.74 10.73 -14.09
N TYR A 7 -2.52 11.16 -13.79
CA TYR A 7 -2.03 11.19 -12.41
C TYR A 7 -2.95 11.98 -11.46
N SER A 8 -3.45 13.13 -11.92
CA SER A 8 -4.41 13.94 -11.15
C SER A 8 -5.71 13.15 -10.88
N GLU A 9 -6.27 12.50 -11.89
CA GLU A 9 -7.48 11.66 -11.72
C GLU A 9 -7.22 10.49 -10.76
N MET A 10 -6.03 9.89 -10.80
CA MET A 10 -5.64 8.85 -9.85
C MET A 10 -5.59 9.36 -8.41
N LEU A 11 -5.11 10.59 -8.17
CA LEU A 11 -5.13 11.16 -6.82
C LEU A 11 -6.56 11.30 -6.28
N PHE A 12 -7.51 11.73 -7.10
CA PHE A 12 -8.93 11.76 -6.71
C PHE A 12 -9.46 10.36 -6.38
N VAL A 13 -9.18 9.36 -7.22
CA VAL A 13 -9.59 7.97 -6.97
C VAL A 13 -9.02 7.45 -5.65
N LEU A 14 -7.74 7.73 -5.38
CA LEU A 14 -7.07 7.31 -4.16
C LEU A 14 -7.65 8.03 -2.92
N ASP A 15 -8.05 9.29 -3.03
CA ASP A 15 -8.75 10.00 -1.96
C ASP A 15 -10.11 9.39 -1.65
N GLU A 16 -10.90 9.06 -2.68
CA GLU A 16 -12.18 8.36 -2.50
C GLU A 16 -12.00 7.01 -1.80
N ILE A 17 -10.96 6.25 -2.16
CA ILE A 17 -10.62 4.98 -1.52
C ILE A 17 -10.25 5.20 -0.05
N MET A 18 -9.40 6.18 0.24
CA MET A 18 -8.91 6.44 1.59
C MET A 18 -9.93 7.12 2.50
N ARG A 19 -10.94 7.81 1.95
CA ARG A 19 -12.01 8.45 2.73
C ARG A 19 -12.82 7.44 3.54
N LYS A 20 -12.96 6.20 3.07
CA LYS A 20 -13.59 5.11 3.83
C LYS A 20 -12.87 4.80 5.14
N HIS A 21 -11.58 5.16 5.22
CA HIS A 21 -10.69 4.92 6.35
C HIS A 21 -10.42 6.19 7.17
N GLN A 22 -11.22 7.25 6.98
CA GLN A 22 -10.99 8.56 7.61
C GLN A 22 -10.93 8.48 9.14
N ALA A 23 -11.79 7.67 9.76
CA ALA A 23 -11.79 7.46 11.21
C ALA A 23 -10.43 6.92 11.71
N THR A 24 -9.87 5.91 11.03
CA THR A 24 -8.56 5.34 11.33
C THR A 24 -7.45 6.37 11.14
N LEU A 25 -7.47 7.12 10.02
CA LEU A 25 -6.48 8.18 9.75
C LEU A 25 -6.49 9.28 10.82
N MET A 26 -7.66 9.68 11.30
CA MET A 26 -7.79 10.69 12.34
C MET A 26 -7.41 10.17 13.73
N THR A 27 -7.77 8.93 14.06
CA THR A 27 -7.59 8.39 15.42
C THR A 27 -6.20 7.83 15.64
N GLU A 28 -5.66 7.05 14.70
CA GLU A 28 -4.36 6.37 14.80
C GLU A 28 -3.22 7.25 14.31
N PHE A 29 -3.40 7.94 13.17
CA PHE A 29 -2.35 8.77 12.55
C PHE A 29 -2.46 10.25 12.95
N LYS A 30 -3.52 10.62 13.69
CA LYS A 30 -3.78 11.98 14.16
C LYS A 30 -3.85 13.01 13.02
N ILE A 31 -4.23 12.57 11.82
CA ILE A 31 -4.34 13.41 10.62
C ILE A 31 -5.61 14.27 10.73
N SER A 32 -5.53 15.54 10.35
CA SER A 32 -6.67 16.45 10.43
C SER A 32 -7.85 15.98 9.55
N PRO A 33 -9.10 16.37 9.86
CA PRO A 33 -10.25 16.03 9.02
C PRO A 33 -10.08 16.44 7.55
N HIS A 34 -9.51 17.63 7.33
CA HIS A 34 -9.25 18.15 5.99
C HIS A 34 -8.22 17.26 5.25
N HIS A 35 -7.05 17.01 5.85
CA HIS A 35 -6.01 16.20 5.22
C HIS A 35 -6.42 14.74 5.02
N SER A 36 -7.22 14.17 5.94
CA SER A 36 -7.70 12.80 5.82
C SER A 36 -8.74 12.61 4.72
N SER A 37 -9.50 13.65 4.37
CA SER A 37 -10.47 13.62 3.26
C SER A 37 -9.82 13.72 1.86
N ALA A 38 -8.58 14.22 1.80
CA ALA A 38 -7.79 14.45 0.60
C ALA A 38 -6.36 13.92 0.78
N LEU A 39 -6.22 12.69 1.29
CA LEU A 39 -4.95 12.14 1.75
C LEU A 39 -3.89 12.04 0.64
N ALA A 40 -4.26 11.53 -0.54
CA ALA A 40 -3.37 11.38 -1.68
C ALA A 40 -2.86 12.74 -2.16
N HIS A 41 -3.74 13.74 -2.29
CA HIS A 41 -3.34 15.11 -2.64
C HIS A 41 -2.49 15.77 -1.54
N THR A 42 -2.79 15.51 -0.28
CA THR A 42 -1.97 15.99 0.85
C THR A 42 -0.56 15.42 0.74
N MET A 43 -0.43 14.11 0.55
CA MET A 43 0.87 13.45 0.42
C MET A 43 1.63 13.91 -0.84
N ASP A 44 0.94 14.13 -1.97
CA ASP A 44 1.51 14.70 -3.20
C ASP A 44 2.09 16.11 -2.96
N THR A 45 1.37 16.95 -2.22
CA THR A 45 1.87 18.28 -1.85
C THR A 45 3.08 18.18 -0.92
N GLU A 46 3.03 17.30 0.07
CA GLU A 46 4.11 17.10 1.04
C GLU A 46 5.39 16.59 0.37
N ILE A 47 5.30 15.62 -0.55
CA ILE A 47 6.48 15.10 -1.26
C ILE A 47 7.08 16.12 -2.23
N LYS A 48 6.25 16.96 -2.88
CA LYS A 48 6.72 18.08 -3.71
C LYS A 48 7.39 19.18 -2.90
N SER A 49 7.02 19.33 -1.62
CA SER A 49 7.63 20.30 -0.71
C SER A 49 9.01 19.88 -0.16
N ILE A 50 9.44 18.64 -0.40
CA ILE A 50 10.77 18.18 0.01
C ILE A 50 11.83 18.98 -0.75
N ALA A 51 12.77 19.58 -0.01
CA ALA A 51 13.85 20.36 -0.62
C ALA A 51 14.70 19.49 -1.56
N PRO A 52 15.18 20.01 -2.71
CA PRO A 52 15.90 19.22 -3.72
C PRO A 52 17.08 18.40 -3.17
N ILE A 53 17.83 18.97 -2.22
CA ILE A 53 18.98 18.29 -1.58
C ILE A 53 18.55 17.06 -0.76
N HIS A 54 17.40 17.12 -0.09
CA HIS A 54 16.88 15.99 0.69
C HIS A 54 16.25 14.93 -0.20
N ARG A 55 15.66 15.35 -1.32
CA ARG A 55 15.16 14.46 -2.36
C ARG A 55 16.30 13.64 -2.98
N GLN A 56 17.40 14.28 -3.39
CA GLN A 56 18.58 13.58 -3.92
C GLN A 56 19.17 12.58 -2.92
N ASN A 57 19.27 12.96 -1.64
CA ASN A 57 19.75 12.06 -0.59
C ASN A 57 18.80 10.86 -0.40
N PHE A 58 17.50 11.08 -0.52
CA PHE A 58 16.50 10.01 -0.46
C PHE A 58 16.63 9.06 -1.64
N GLU A 59 16.71 9.56 -2.87
CA GLU A 59 16.93 8.76 -4.09
C GLU A 59 18.20 7.91 -3.98
N ALA A 60 19.29 8.49 -3.47
CA ALA A 60 20.52 7.74 -3.22
C ALA A 60 20.35 6.63 -2.17
N SER A 61 19.51 6.83 -1.16
CA SER A 61 19.30 5.88 -0.06
C SER A 61 18.49 4.63 -0.43
N ILE A 62 17.78 4.65 -1.57
CA ILE A 62 16.95 3.53 -2.04
C ILE A 62 17.64 2.65 -3.09
N ALA A 63 18.83 3.02 -3.55
CA ALA A 63 19.68 2.19 -4.42
C ALA A 63 20.09 0.86 -3.72
N PRO A 64 20.15 -0.29 -4.43
CA PRO A 64 20.18 -0.44 -5.89
C PRO A 64 18.79 -0.64 -6.52
N VAL A 65 17.69 -0.54 -5.78
CA VAL A 65 16.36 -0.56 -6.40
C VAL A 65 16.24 0.76 -7.15
N THR A 66 16.33 0.70 -8.47
CA THR A 66 16.18 1.92 -9.25
C THR A 66 14.73 2.36 -9.17
N PHE A 67 14.51 3.66 -9.33
CA PHE A 67 13.15 4.18 -9.42
C PHE A 67 12.37 3.58 -10.60
N ALA A 68 13.06 3.28 -11.71
CA ALA A 68 12.51 2.56 -12.85
C ALA A 68 12.01 1.15 -12.47
N ASP A 69 12.70 0.46 -11.55
CA ASP A 69 12.24 -0.82 -11.02
C ASP A 69 10.99 -0.65 -10.16
N LEU A 70 10.94 0.39 -9.31
CA LEU A 70 9.75 0.71 -8.49
C LEU A 70 8.53 1.02 -9.36
N GLN A 71 8.71 1.83 -10.40
CA GLN A 71 7.68 2.15 -11.40
C GLN A 71 7.20 0.89 -12.12
N THR A 72 8.14 0.10 -12.68
CA THR A 72 7.81 -1.12 -13.44
C THR A 72 7.04 -2.12 -12.59
N GLN A 73 7.45 -2.33 -11.34
CA GLN A 73 6.78 -3.22 -10.41
C GLN A 73 5.42 -2.66 -9.97
N HIS A 74 5.31 -1.34 -9.73
CA HIS A 74 4.02 -0.68 -9.45
C HIS A 74 3.02 -0.91 -10.58
N PHE A 75 3.43 -0.70 -11.84
CA PHE A 75 2.60 -0.94 -13.02
C PHE A 75 2.22 -2.41 -13.17
N THR A 76 3.15 -3.33 -12.92
CA THR A 76 2.90 -4.78 -12.99
C THR A 76 1.84 -5.20 -11.98
N VAL A 77 1.94 -4.73 -10.74
CA VAL A 77 1.00 -5.05 -9.67
C VAL A 77 -0.37 -4.43 -9.93
N THR A 78 -0.41 -3.17 -10.39
CA THR A 78 -1.65 -2.49 -10.75
C THR A 78 -2.35 -3.20 -11.92
N GLY A 79 -1.62 -3.56 -12.98
CA GLY A 79 -2.16 -4.29 -14.11
C GLY A 79 -2.64 -5.69 -13.75
N PHE A 80 -1.92 -6.41 -12.89
CA PHE A 80 -2.37 -7.71 -12.40
C PHE A 80 -3.65 -7.61 -11.57
N ARG A 81 -3.78 -6.59 -10.72
CA ARG A 81 -5.00 -6.31 -9.96
C ARG A 81 -6.20 -6.13 -10.90
N GLU A 82 -6.07 -5.31 -11.94
CA GLU A 82 -7.14 -5.08 -12.91
C GLU A 82 -7.56 -6.37 -13.63
N ILE A 83 -6.58 -7.21 -14.00
CA ILE A 83 -6.83 -8.52 -14.61
C ILE A 83 -7.53 -9.47 -13.63
N ALA A 84 -7.07 -9.54 -12.37
CA ALA A 84 -7.67 -10.39 -11.35
C ALA A 84 -9.13 -9.98 -11.05
N GLU A 85 -9.39 -8.68 -10.93
CA GLU A 85 -10.75 -8.14 -10.76
C GLU A 85 -11.64 -8.45 -11.98
N LEU A 86 -11.11 -8.34 -13.20
CA LEU A 86 -11.85 -8.70 -14.41
C LEU A 86 -12.17 -10.20 -14.48
N LEU A 87 -11.21 -11.06 -14.16
CA LEU A 87 -11.40 -12.51 -14.12
C LEU A 87 -12.42 -12.90 -13.05
N ASN A 88 -12.39 -12.23 -11.88
CA ASN A 88 -13.38 -12.40 -10.84
C ASN A 88 -14.79 -12.02 -11.28
N ARG A 89 -14.97 -10.84 -11.90
CA ARG A 89 -16.28 -10.42 -12.43
C ARG A 89 -16.83 -11.43 -13.44
N LYS A 90 -16.00 -11.86 -14.40
CA LYS A 90 -16.39 -12.85 -15.41
C LYS A 90 -16.71 -14.22 -14.82
N ALA A 91 -15.99 -14.66 -13.79
CA ALA A 91 -16.25 -15.92 -13.12
C ALA A 91 -17.60 -15.90 -12.39
N LEU A 92 -17.92 -14.79 -11.71
CA LEU A 92 -19.21 -14.58 -11.04
C LEU A 92 -20.39 -14.53 -12.02
N GLU A 93 -20.17 -14.01 -13.24
CA GLU A 93 -21.18 -13.96 -14.30
C GLU A 93 -21.42 -15.33 -14.98
N ALA A 94 -20.42 -16.20 -15.03
CA ALA A 94 -20.45 -17.42 -15.84
C ALA A 94 -21.03 -18.65 -15.10
N THR A 95 -20.85 -18.78 -13.78
CA THR A 95 -21.37 -19.94 -13.03
C THR A 95 -21.52 -19.66 -11.53
N PRO A 96 -22.59 -20.16 -10.86
CA PRO A 96 -22.75 -20.06 -9.40
C PRO A 96 -21.72 -20.86 -8.59
N ASP A 97 -21.08 -21.89 -9.16
CA ASP A 97 -20.00 -22.69 -8.53
C ASP A 97 -18.60 -22.07 -8.69
N SER A 98 -18.52 -20.75 -8.93
CA SER A 98 -17.28 -20.01 -9.23
C SER A 98 -16.36 -19.75 -8.03
N ASP A 99 -16.71 -20.26 -6.85
CA ASP A 99 -15.95 -20.08 -5.60
C ASP A 99 -14.46 -20.42 -5.77
N ARG A 100 -14.12 -21.50 -6.49
CA ARG A 100 -12.72 -21.92 -6.66
C ARG A 100 -11.89 -20.96 -7.52
N ILE A 101 -12.47 -20.41 -8.58
CA ILE A 101 -11.77 -19.44 -9.45
C ILE A 101 -11.61 -18.14 -8.68
N SER A 102 -12.66 -17.69 -7.98
CA SER A 102 -12.63 -16.48 -7.16
C SER A 102 -11.62 -16.58 -6.00
N ILE A 103 -11.54 -17.74 -5.34
CA ILE A 103 -10.54 -17.99 -4.29
C ILE A 103 -9.12 -17.96 -4.86
N PHE A 104 -8.87 -18.57 -6.03
CA PHE A 104 -7.54 -18.62 -6.63
C PHE A 104 -7.05 -17.23 -7.06
N THR A 105 -7.88 -16.47 -7.77
CA THR A 105 -7.55 -15.11 -8.23
C THR A 105 -7.40 -14.14 -7.06
N ALA A 106 -8.27 -14.21 -6.05
CA ALA A 106 -8.16 -13.40 -4.83
C ALA A 106 -6.86 -13.73 -4.07
N SER A 107 -6.53 -15.01 -3.94
CA SER A 107 -5.29 -15.45 -3.29
C SER A 107 -4.04 -15.03 -4.07
N ALA A 108 -4.05 -15.12 -5.40
CA ALA A 108 -2.94 -14.69 -6.24
C ALA A 108 -2.76 -13.16 -6.21
N GLN A 109 -3.85 -12.40 -6.24
CA GLN A 109 -3.84 -10.94 -6.10
C GLN A 109 -3.29 -10.54 -4.73
N LEU A 110 -3.79 -11.17 -3.67
CA LEU A 110 -3.31 -10.95 -2.30
C LEU A 110 -1.80 -11.22 -2.22
N ASN A 111 -1.33 -12.37 -2.72
CA ASN A 111 0.11 -12.67 -2.73
C ASN A 111 0.97 -11.63 -3.45
N LEU A 112 0.54 -11.18 -4.63
CA LEU A 112 1.31 -10.23 -5.42
C LEU A 112 1.32 -8.82 -4.80
N GLU A 113 0.15 -8.32 -4.38
CA GLU A 113 0.02 -7.03 -3.70
C GLU A 113 0.81 -7.04 -2.39
N ASN A 114 0.76 -8.14 -1.63
CA ASN A 114 1.46 -8.27 -0.36
C ASN A 114 2.96 -8.26 -0.56
N TYR A 115 3.43 -9.07 -1.51
CA TYR A 115 4.85 -9.12 -1.82
C TYR A 115 5.33 -7.76 -2.29
N TYR A 116 4.56 -7.04 -3.12
CA TYR A 116 4.96 -5.70 -3.55
C TYR A 116 4.97 -4.69 -2.39
N TYR A 117 3.86 -4.49 -1.70
CA TYR A 117 3.74 -3.44 -0.69
C TYR A 117 4.53 -3.70 0.59
N PHE A 118 4.78 -4.96 0.93
CA PHE A 118 5.36 -5.35 2.21
C PHE A 118 6.74 -6.01 2.07
N VAL A 119 7.10 -6.55 0.90
CA VAL A 119 8.44 -7.13 0.67
C VAL A 119 9.28 -6.27 -0.30
N PHE A 120 8.69 -5.81 -1.40
CA PHE A 120 9.38 -5.04 -2.42
C PHE A 120 9.55 -3.56 -2.05
N LEU A 121 8.52 -2.92 -1.47
CA LEU A 121 8.66 -1.61 -0.82
C LEU A 121 9.50 -1.78 0.45
N LYS A 122 10.82 -1.74 0.25
CA LYS A 122 11.80 -1.99 1.30
C LYS A 122 11.63 -0.99 2.44
N GLU A 123 12.01 -1.44 3.63
CA GLU A 123 12.11 -0.56 4.80
C GLU A 123 12.99 0.68 4.52
N SER A 124 13.97 0.58 3.62
CA SER A 124 14.79 1.70 3.15
C SER A 124 13.97 2.82 2.52
N LEU A 125 12.91 2.52 1.76
CA LEU A 125 12.01 3.52 1.19
C LEU A 125 11.40 4.38 2.29
N PHE A 126 10.74 3.75 3.27
CA PHE A 126 10.08 4.46 4.36
C PHE A 126 11.07 5.15 5.31
N ARG A 127 12.27 4.57 5.52
CA ARG A 127 13.34 5.24 6.27
C ARG A 127 13.82 6.50 5.56
N GLY A 128 14.10 6.41 4.25
CA GLY A 128 14.55 7.53 3.44
C GLY A 128 13.50 8.64 3.36
N LEU A 129 12.24 8.26 3.11
CA LEU A 129 11.11 9.17 3.08
C LEU A 129 10.92 9.89 4.42
N ARG A 130 10.96 9.16 5.55
CA ARG A 130 10.94 9.75 6.89
C ARG A 130 12.07 10.77 7.08
N GLN A 131 13.29 10.43 6.71
CA GLN A 131 14.45 11.31 6.88
C GLN A 131 14.31 12.58 6.05
N ALA A 132 13.88 12.46 4.79
CA ALA A 132 13.66 13.61 3.91
C ALA A 132 12.55 14.53 4.44
N LEU A 133 11.42 13.98 4.88
CA LEU A 133 10.29 14.75 5.40
C LEU A 133 10.60 15.43 6.74
N MET A 134 11.30 14.75 7.66
CA MET A 134 11.69 15.34 8.95
C MET A 134 12.59 16.58 8.80
N LYS A 135 13.34 16.67 7.71
CA LYS A 135 14.18 17.85 7.41
C LYS A 135 13.39 19.01 6.82
N SER A 136 12.22 18.75 6.25
CA SER A 136 11.33 19.76 5.69
C SER A 136 10.30 20.27 6.69
N HIS A 137 9.54 19.38 7.34
CA HIS A 137 8.49 19.76 8.29
C HIS A 137 8.16 18.62 9.27
N SER A 138 7.85 18.95 10.52
CA SER A 138 7.55 17.94 11.56
C SER A 138 6.10 17.44 11.55
N ASP A 139 5.18 18.17 10.90
CA ASP A 139 3.74 17.91 10.98
C ASP A 139 3.11 17.25 9.74
N PHE A 140 3.92 16.62 8.89
CA PHE A 140 3.42 16.00 7.66
C PHE A 140 2.67 14.68 7.90
N ALA A 141 1.55 14.50 7.21
CA ALA A 141 0.78 13.26 7.22
C ALA A 141 1.62 12.09 6.68
N LEU A 142 2.33 12.30 5.57
CA LEU A 142 3.23 11.32 4.96
C LEU A 142 4.38 10.96 5.91
N LEU A 143 4.83 11.89 6.77
CA LEU A 143 5.86 11.59 7.77
C LEU A 143 5.34 10.59 8.80
N ARG A 144 4.12 10.81 9.32
CA ARG A 144 3.49 9.92 10.30
C ARG A 144 3.19 8.56 9.70
N ILE A 145 2.69 8.53 8.47
CA ILE A 145 2.47 7.30 7.70
C ILE A 145 3.78 6.55 7.48
N SER A 146 4.86 7.25 7.09
CA SER A 146 6.19 6.64 6.92
C SER A 146 6.71 6.04 8.22
N GLN A 147 6.50 6.71 9.36
CA GLN A 147 6.86 6.19 10.68
C GLN A 147 6.04 4.95 11.06
N PHE A 148 4.75 4.95 10.76
CA PHE A 148 3.89 3.79 10.96
C PHE A 148 4.39 2.58 10.17
N PHE A 149 4.73 2.75 8.88
CA PHE A 149 5.33 1.68 8.08
C PHE A 149 6.72 1.24 8.56
N LEU A 150 7.32 1.87 9.58
CA LEU A 150 8.57 1.44 10.21
C LEU A 150 8.36 0.81 11.59
N ASN A 151 7.11 0.72 12.07
CA ASN A 151 6.81 0.16 13.38
C ASN A 151 7.02 -1.37 13.42
N SER A 152 7.00 -1.92 14.64
CA SER A 152 7.21 -3.36 14.85
C SER A 152 6.10 -4.23 14.28
N GLU A 153 4.84 -3.77 14.30
CA GLU A 153 3.69 -4.54 13.79
C GLU A 153 3.80 -4.78 12.29
N VAL A 154 4.01 -3.70 11.53
CA VAL A 154 4.20 -3.76 10.07
C VAL A 154 5.48 -4.51 9.75
N ARG A 155 6.55 -4.37 10.53
CA ARG A 155 7.76 -5.18 10.35
C ARG A 155 7.51 -6.67 10.54
N SER A 156 6.79 -7.08 11.58
CA SER A 156 6.42 -8.49 11.78
C SER A 156 5.56 -9.01 10.63
N LEU A 157 4.64 -8.20 10.11
CA LEU A 157 3.83 -8.53 8.94
C LEU A 157 4.70 -8.74 7.68
N ARG A 158 5.66 -7.84 7.43
CA ARG A 158 6.61 -7.95 6.31
C ARG A 158 7.48 -9.20 6.41
N ASN A 159 8.01 -9.48 7.59
CA ASN A 159 8.76 -10.71 7.86
C ASN A 159 7.89 -11.93 7.53
N ALA A 160 6.62 -11.90 7.95
CA ALA A 160 5.75 -13.04 7.75
C ALA A 160 5.47 -13.33 6.27
N PHE A 161 5.23 -12.29 5.47
CA PHE A 161 5.12 -12.46 4.02
C PHE A 161 6.43 -12.91 3.36
N SER A 162 7.56 -12.36 3.79
CA SER A 162 8.88 -12.69 3.24
C SER A 162 9.27 -14.16 3.49
N HIS A 163 8.82 -14.73 4.61
CA HIS A 163 9.14 -16.10 5.01
C HIS A 163 7.99 -17.10 4.79
N ALA A 164 6.90 -16.66 4.16
CA ALA A 164 5.68 -17.45 3.99
C ALA A 164 5.13 -18.02 5.32
N THR A 165 5.30 -17.28 6.42
CA THR A 165 4.83 -17.64 7.76
C THR A 165 3.45 -17.04 8.04
N TRP A 166 2.49 -17.37 7.19
CA TRP A 166 1.10 -16.92 7.30
C TRP A 166 0.14 -17.93 6.65
N THR A 167 -1.15 -17.84 7.01
CA THR A 167 -2.21 -18.67 6.44
C THR A 167 -3.48 -17.86 6.28
N ALA A 168 -4.09 -17.93 5.09
CA ALA A 168 -5.38 -17.32 4.82
C ALA A 168 -6.49 -18.00 5.64
N ASN A 169 -7.47 -17.23 6.08
CA ASN A 169 -8.68 -17.78 6.68
C ASN A 169 -9.58 -18.31 5.56
N THR A 170 -9.70 -19.64 5.46
CA THR A 170 -10.46 -20.31 4.40
C THR A 170 -11.95 -20.48 4.73
N ALA A 171 -12.38 -20.10 5.94
CA ALA A 171 -13.74 -20.37 6.43
C ALA A 171 -14.80 -19.34 5.98
N SER A 172 -14.41 -18.27 5.28
CA SER A 172 -15.31 -17.23 4.80
C SER A 172 -14.72 -16.51 3.60
N SER A 173 -15.53 -15.78 2.83
CA SER A 173 -15.09 -14.86 1.77
C SER A 173 -14.31 -13.63 2.29
N SER A 174 -13.73 -13.72 3.48
CA SER A 174 -12.92 -12.66 4.09
C SER A 174 -11.48 -12.75 3.60
N ASN A 175 -10.80 -11.62 3.41
CA ASN A 175 -9.34 -11.62 3.22
C ASN A 175 -8.58 -11.60 4.56
N SER A 176 -9.18 -12.12 5.63
CA SER A 176 -8.49 -12.25 6.92
C SER A 176 -7.44 -13.37 6.85
N PHE A 177 -6.36 -13.21 7.62
CA PHE A 177 -5.30 -14.20 7.68
C PHE A 177 -4.61 -14.17 9.04
N LYS A 178 -3.94 -15.28 9.38
CA LYS A 178 -3.05 -15.34 10.54
C LYS A 178 -1.62 -15.33 10.05
N TYR A 179 -0.74 -14.69 10.82
CA TYR A 179 0.68 -14.65 10.52
C TYR A 179 1.50 -14.79 11.79
N TRP A 180 2.75 -15.25 11.66
CA TRP A 180 3.63 -15.47 12.80
C TRP A 180 5.02 -14.87 12.57
N ASP A 181 5.56 -14.34 13.66
CA ASP A 181 6.90 -13.77 13.77
C ASP A 181 7.57 -14.35 15.03
N GLY A 182 8.41 -15.37 14.83
CA GLY A 182 8.84 -16.26 15.90
C GLY A 182 7.67 -17.02 16.52
N ASP A 183 7.58 -17.03 17.84
CA ASP A 183 6.52 -17.73 18.59
C ASP A 183 5.20 -16.93 18.70
N LYS A 184 5.17 -15.70 18.20
CA LYS A 184 3.98 -14.83 18.28
C LYS A 184 3.07 -15.07 17.09
N VAL A 185 1.80 -15.33 17.37
CA VAL A 185 0.73 -15.45 16.37
C VAL A 185 -0.12 -14.18 16.39
N PHE A 186 -0.32 -13.61 15.21
CA PHE A 186 -1.14 -12.42 14.99
C PHE A 186 -2.32 -12.78 14.09
N GLU A 187 -3.42 -12.06 14.28
CA GLU A 187 -4.60 -12.15 13.44
C GLU A 187 -4.80 -10.83 12.71
N MET A 188 -4.86 -10.90 11.38
CA MET A 188 -5.14 -9.77 10.53
C MET A 188 -6.60 -9.85 10.06
N THR A 189 -7.41 -8.91 10.52
CA THR A 189 -8.80 -8.76 10.07
C THR A 189 -8.85 -8.24 8.64
N ASP A 190 -9.91 -8.55 7.90
CA ASP A 190 -10.13 -8.04 6.53
C ASP A 190 -10.17 -6.50 6.45
N GLU A 191 -10.78 -5.84 7.45
CA GLU A 191 -10.83 -4.37 7.52
C GLU A 191 -9.44 -3.75 7.68
N ARG A 192 -8.68 -4.19 8.71
CA ARG A 192 -7.30 -3.73 8.94
C ARG A 192 -6.41 -4.02 7.73
N TRP A 193 -6.55 -5.19 7.13
CA TRP A 193 -5.80 -5.56 5.94
C TRP A 193 -6.11 -4.64 4.76
N THR A 194 -7.40 -4.43 4.48
CA THR A 194 -7.86 -3.53 3.42
C THR A 194 -7.35 -2.12 3.61
N PHE A 195 -7.36 -1.62 4.86
CA PHE A 195 -6.78 -0.33 5.20
C PHE A 195 -5.28 -0.27 4.89
N LEU A 196 -4.49 -1.22 5.40
CA LEU A 196 -3.04 -1.25 5.22
C LEU A 196 -2.65 -1.33 3.75
N ARG A 197 -3.34 -2.17 2.99
CA ARG A 197 -3.12 -2.28 1.55
C ARG A 197 -3.43 -0.98 0.83
N ASN A 198 -4.59 -0.38 1.10
CA ASN A 198 -4.97 0.87 0.44
C ASN A 198 -3.99 1.99 0.79
N LEU A 199 -3.57 2.09 2.06
CA LEU A 199 -2.59 3.06 2.50
C LEU A 199 -1.24 2.86 1.81
N ALA A 200 -0.73 1.62 1.75
CA ALA A 200 0.52 1.31 1.08
C ALA A 200 0.45 1.58 -0.43
N HIS A 201 -0.67 1.25 -1.06
CA HIS A 201 -0.93 1.57 -2.46
C HIS A 201 -0.90 3.08 -2.71
N THR A 202 -1.60 3.87 -1.90
CA THR A 202 -1.63 5.32 -2.06
C THR A 202 -0.24 5.92 -1.85
N VAL A 203 0.51 5.50 -0.82
CA VAL A 203 1.88 5.97 -0.61
C VAL A 203 2.78 5.60 -1.79
N SER A 204 2.73 4.34 -2.24
CA SER A 204 3.50 3.88 -3.39
C SER A 204 3.21 4.74 -4.62
N HIS A 205 1.93 4.93 -4.95
CA HIS A 205 1.53 5.70 -6.11
C HIS A 205 2.02 7.15 -6.05
N VAL A 206 1.86 7.82 -4.90
CA VAL A 206 2.31 9.21 -4.71
C VAL A 206 3.83 9.31 -4.83
N VAL A 207 4.57 8.41 -4.19
CA VAL A 207 6.03 8.40 -4.19
C VAL A 207 6.59 8.13 -5.60
N VAL A 208 6.01 7.15 -6.29
CA VAL A 208 6.43 6.68 -7.63
C VAL A 208 6.13 7.68 -8.75
N HIS A 209 5.30 8.69 -8.52
CA HIS A 209 5.01 9.74 -9.51
C HIS A 209 5.69 11.07 -9.22
N ASN A 210 6.26 11.24 -8.02
CA ASN A 210 6.82 12.52 -7.58
C ASN A 210 8.34 12.55 -7.48
N LEU A 211 8.98 11.40 -7.45
CA LEU A 211 10.42 11.26 -7.63
C LEU A 211 10.73 10.99 -9.10
#